data_AF-A0A9P7VTW9-F1
#
_entry.id   AF-A0A9P7VTW9-F1
#
_cell.length_a   1.000
_cell.length_b   1.000
_cell.length_c   1.000
_cell.angle_alpha   90.00
_cell.angle_beta   90.00
_cell.angle_gamma   90.00
#
_symmetry.space_group_name_H-M   'P 1'
#
loop_
_entity.id
_entity.type
_entity.pdbx_description
1 polymer ?
#
loop_
_entity_poly.entity_id
_entity_poly.type
_entity_poly.pdbx_seq_one_letter_code
_entity_poly.pdbx_strand_id
1 'polypeptide(L)'
;MRYDPQGGFSFYAPGPDSLDLTTAKEATFEYYVFFEEGFEFNKDGKLLGLYRGNSEGTAKSCSGGRRSDECFSARLTFRTDGAGEIYTYLPLSFDANSNFCSNEGSECNPTYGTSVGHGAFSFKAGEGTTVSERVRLNDVGQENGELELLLAETASLALWASFLGTVKRSVRPGGLNDVVGSTSDWPSPQDQSSYFSDFSVVITQGL
;
A
#
# COMPACT_ATOMS: atom_id res chain seq x y z
N MET A 1 12.02 -9.49 -15.87
CA MET A 1 13.45 -9.15 -15.75
C MET A 1 13.92 -9.67 -14.41
N ARG A 2 15.12 -10.25 -14.33
CA ARG A 2 15.76 -10.52 -13.03
C ARG A 2 16.54 -9.26 -12.68
N TYR A 3 16.26 -8.68 -11.53
CA TYR A 3 17.03 -7.55 -11.00
C TYR A 3 18.43 -8.06 -10.59
N ASP A 4 19.45 -7.25 -10.83
CA ASP A 4 20.83 -7.52 -10.44
C ASP A 4 21.38 -6.27 -9.72
N PRO A 5 21.67 -6.33 -8.42
CA PRO A 5 21.54 -7.49 -7.54
C PRO A 5 20.07 -7.91 -7.32
N GLN A 6 19.88 -9.19 -6.99
CA GLN A 6 18.56 -9.71 -6.61
C GLN A 6 18.24 -9.28 -5.17
N GLY A 7 17.03 -8.79 -4.95
CA GLY A 7 16.56 -8.39 -3.63
C GLY A 7 15.05 -8.53 -3.51
N GLY A 8 14.60 -8.73 -2.28
CA GLY A 8 13.19 -8.79 -1.92
C GLY A 8 12.43 -10.02 -2.42
N PHE A 9 11.12 -10.00 -2.20
CA PHE A 9 10.18 -11.04 -2.62
C PHE A 9 8.82 -10.42 -2.94
N SER A 10 7.93 -11.18 -3.59
CA SER A 10 6.57 -10.71 -3.84
C SER A 10 5.54 -11.82 -3.89
N PHE A 11 4.35 -11.53 -3.37
CA PHE A 11 3.18 -12.41 -3.47
C PHE A 11 1.88 -11.63 -3.27
N TYR A 12 0.80 -12.20 -3.79
CA TYR A 12 -0.58 -11.80 -3.50
C TYR A 12 -1.21 -12.87 -2.62
N ALA A 13 -1.81 -12.51 -1.49
CA ALA A 13 -2.34 -13.46 -0.52
C ALA A 13 -3.84 -13.29 -0.33
N PRO A 14 -4.69 -14.24 -0.76
CA PRO A 14 -6.15 -14.10 -0.66
C PRO A 14 -6.71 -14.09 0.77
N GLY A 15 -5.84 -14.21 1.79
CA GLY A 15 -6.20 -14.41 3.20
C GLY A 15 -6.25 -15.91 3.57
N PRO A 16 -6.49 -16.22 4.86
CA PRO A 16 -6.69 -17.60 5.31
C PRO A 16 -8.03 -18.15 4.83
N ASP A 17 -8.13 -19.47 4.62
CA ASP A 17 -9.34 -20.15 4.15
C ASP A 17 -10.59 -19.88 5.02
N SER A 18 -10.38 -19.57 6.30
CA SER A 18 -11.45 -19.24 7.26
C SER A 18 -12.03 -17.84 7.10
N LEU A 19 -11.44 -16.98 6.25
CA LEU A 19 -11.85 -15.58 6.09
C LEU A 19 -12.07 -15.26 4.61
N ASP A 20 -13.35 -15.19 4.20
CA ASP A 20 -13.70 -14.79 2.84
C ASP A 20 -13.71 -13.25 2.68
N LEU A 21 -12.56 -12.71 2.31
CA LEU A 21 -12.37 -11.28 2.08
C LEU A 21 -13.19 -10.74 0.89
N THR A 22 -13.73 -11.63 0.05
CA THR A 22 -14.63 -11.21 -1.02
C THR A 22 -15.95 -10.63 -0.53
N THR A 23 -16.27 -10.85 0.74
CA THR A 23 -17.45 -10.31 1.44
C THR A 23 -17.18 -8.97 2.13
N ALA A 24 -15.94 -8.50 2.18
CA ALA A 24 -15.57 -7.30 2.92
C ALA A 24 -15.97 -6.01 2.19
N LYS A 25 -16.65 -5.14 2.93
CA LYS A 25 -16.75 -3.71 2.64
C LYS A 25 -15.62 -2.93 3.29
N GLU A 26 -15.18 -3.39 4.45
CA GLU A 26 -14.08 -2.83 5.19
C GLU A 26 -13.17 -3.94 5.68
N ALA A 27 -11.87 -3.77 5.46
CA ALA A 27 -10.86 -4.66 5.98
C ALA A 27 -9.69 -3.86 6.55
N THR A 28 -9.12 -4.39 7.63
CA THR A 28 -7.88 -3.90 8.21
C THR A 28 -6.83 -4.99 8.08
N PHE A 29 -5.67 -4.64 7.52
CA PHE A 29 -4.51 -5.49 7.40
C PHE A 29 -3.37 -4.91 8.24
N GLU A 30 -2.80 -5.76 9.09
CA GLU A 30 -1.73 -5.39 10.01
C GLU A 30 -0.51 -6.29 9.80
N TYR A 31 0.66 -5.71 9.96
CA TYR A 31 1.92 -6.44 10.03
C TYR A 31 2.97 -5.64 10.81
N TYR A 32 3.95 -6.34 11.36
CA TYR A 32 5.16 -5.74 11.92
C TYR A 32 6.26 -5.71 10.85
N VAL A 33 6.99 -4.59 10.77
CA VAL A 33 8.18 -4.47 9.94
C VAL A 33 9.36 -3.95 10.76
N PHE A 34 10.53 -4.52 10.55
CA PHE A 34 11.78 -4.07 11.13
C PHE A 34 12.84 -3.97 10.04
N PHE A 35 13.44 -2.80 9.91
CA PHE A 35 14.62 -2.59 9.08
C PHE A 35 15.84 -2.74 9.97
N GLU A 36 16.84 -3.53 9.54
CA GLU A 36 18.01 -3.78 10.38
C GLU A 36 18.77 -2.49 10.75
N GLU A 37 19.59 -2.57 11.78
CA GLU A 37 20.43 -1.43 12.18
C GLU A 37 21.36 -1.03 11.02
N GLY A 38 21.39 0.27 10.70
CA GLY A 38 22.18 0.77 9.56
C GLY A 38 21.54 0.57 8.19
N PHE A 39 20.27 0.14 8.12
CA PHE A 39 19.54 0.06 6.86
C PHE A 39 19.53 1.42 6.14
N GLU A 40 19.99 1.43 4.89
CA GLU A 40 20.04 2.61 4.02
C GLU A 40 18.81 2.67 3.13
N PHE A 41 17.87 3.54 3.50
CA PHE A 41 16.72 3.88 2.68
C PHE A 41 17.16 4.73 1.48
N ASN A 42 17.38 4.08 0.33
CA ASN A 42 17.79 4.76 -0.91
C ASN A 42 16.63 5.59 -1.52
N LYS A 43 16.22 5.37 -2.77
CA LYS A 43 15.20 6.21 -3.43
C LYS A 43 13.76 5.76 -3.18
N ASP A 44 13.55 4.46 -3.05
CA ASP A 44 12.23 3.84 -2.86
C ASP A 44 12.38 2.40 -2.43
N GLY A 45 11.47 1.98 -1.57
CA GLY A 45 11.18 0.57 -1.35
C GLY A 45 9.69 0.38 -1.20
N LYS A 46 9.18 -0.68 -1.82
CA LYS A 46 7.77 -1.03 -1.74
C LYS A 46 7.55 -1.85 -0.47
N LEU A 47 6.44 -1.57 0.18
CA LEU A 47 5.95 -2.28 1.36
C LEU A 47 4.57 -2.87 1.05
N LEU A 48 4.08 -3.66 1.99
CA LEU A 48 2.80 -4.33 1.90
C LEU A 48 1.62 -3.36 1.90
N GLY A 49 0.50 -3.82 1.35
CA GLY A 49 -0.80 -3.18 1.55
C GLY A 49 -1.95 -3.93 0.87
N LEU A 50 -3.13 -3.34 0.97
CA LEU A 50 -4.40 -3.85 0.50
C LEU A 50 -4.60 -3.56 -1.00
N TYR A 51 -5.31 -4.46 -1.67
CA TYR A 51 -5.69 -4.27 -3.07
C TYR A 51 -7.11 -4.75 -3.33
N ARG A 52 -7.58 -4.50 -4.54
CA ARG A 52 -8.94 -4.86 -4.93
C ARG A 52 -9.08 -5.00 -6.42
N GLY A 53 -10.01 -5.85 -6.85
CA GLY A 53 -10.60 -5.73 -8.17
C GLY A 53 -11.87 -6.55 -8.33
N ASN A 54 -12.58 -6.33 -9.44
CA ASN A 54 -13.83 -7.05 -9.76
C ASN A 54 -13.63 -8.56 -9.99
N SER A 55 -12.40 -8.99 -10.26
CA SER A 55 -11.98 -10.39 -10.37
C SER A 55 -10.59 -10.56 -9.76
N GLU A 56 -10.17 -11.80 -9.48
CA GLU A 56 -8.82 -12.07 -8.98
C GLU A 56 -7.73 -11.57 -9.95
N GLY A 57 -7.89 -11.82 -11.25
CA GLY A 57 -6.94 -11.37 -12.27
C GLY A 57 -6.87 -9.84 -12.35
N THR A 58 -8.02 -9.18 -12.32
CA THR A 58 -8.09 -7.71 -12.32
C THR A 58 -7.48 -7.12 -11.06
N ALA A 59 -7.74 -7.73 -9.90
CA ALA A 59 -7.23 -7.24 -8.61
C ALA A 59 -5.70 -7.20 -8.58
N LYS A 60 -5.02 -8.22 -9.12
CA LYS A 60 -3.54 -8.31 -9.16
C LYS A 60 -2.87 -7.42 -10.21
N SER A 61 -3.63 -6.58 -10.91
CA SER A 61 -3.15 -5.87 -12.10
C SER A 61 -3.10 -4.35 -11.97
N CYS A 62 -3.54 -3.76 -10.85
CA CYS A 62 -3.40 -2.32 -10.58
C CYS A 62 -2.02 -2.00 -9.98
N SER A 63 -0.96 -2.19 -10.77
CA SER A 63 0.44 -1.93 -10.42
C SER A 63 1.28 -1.70 -11.69
N GLY A 64 2.55 -1.29 -11.52
CA GLY A 64 3.52 -1.22 -12.64
C GLY A 64 3.15 -0.25 -13.77
N GLY A 65 2.33 0.77 -13.48
CA GLY A 65 1.84 1.75 -14.45
C GLY A 65 0.49 1.40 -15.08
N ARG A 66 -0.06 0.22 -14.78
CA ARG A 66 -1.42 -0.12 -15.20
C ARG A 66 -2.44 0.42 -14.19
N ARG A 67 -3.41 1.17 -14.70
CA ARG A 67 -4.58 1.68 -13.96
C ARG A 67 -5.87 1.19 -14.61
N SER A 68 -6.92 1.03 -13.82
CA SER A 68 -8.24 0.60 -14.28
C SER A 68 -9.29 0.99 -13.25
N ASP A 69 -10.51 1.29 -13.70
CA ASP A 69 -11.63 1.55 -12.79
C ASP A 69 -12.14 0.28 -12.09
N GLU A 70 -11.68 -0.89 -12.54
CA GLU A 70 -12.09 -2.19 -12.01
C GLU A 70 -11.18 -2.69 -10.87
N CYS A 71 -10.12 -1.95 -10.53
CA CYS A 71 -9.21 -2.30 -9.44
C CYS A 71 -8.63 -1.08 -8.73
N PHE A 72 -8.11 -1.32 -7.53
CA PHE A 72 -7.17 -0.39 -6.90
C PHE A 72 -6.09 -1.15 -6.15
N SER A 73 -5.00 -0.47 -5.83
CA SER A 73 -4.07 -0.88 -4.78
C SER A 73 -3.75 0.30 -3.87
N ALA A 74 -3.56 0.04 -2.60
CA ALA A 74 -3.00 0.95 -1.61
C ALA A 74 -1.83 0.18 -0.99
N ARG A 75 -0.61 0.47 -1.45
CA ARG A 75 0.61 -0.11 -0.89
C ARG A 75 1.33 0.98 -0.13
N LEU A 76 2.19 0.61 0.81
CA LEU A 76 3.09 1.58 1.41
C LEU A 76 4.41 1.64 0.64
N THR A 77 5.11 2.76 0.76
CA THR A 77 6.49 2.87 0.30
C THR A 77 7.28 3.69 1.30
N PHE A 78 8.56 3.37 1.43
CA PHE A 78 9.53 4.31 1.98
C PHE A 78 10.24 5.01 0.83
N ARG A 79 10.83 6.16 1.15
CA ARG A 79 11.67 6.99 0.30
C ARG A 79 12.99 7.23 1.04
N THR A 80 13.79 8.15 0.52
CA THR A 80 15.05 8.55 1.15
C THR A 80 14.82 8.94 2.62
N ASP A 81 15.79 8.59 3.46
CA ASP A 81 15.76 8.79 4.92
C ASP A 81 14.57 8.10 5.63
N GLY A 82 13.98 7.09 4.97
CA GLY A 82 12.86 6.31 5.51
C GLY A 82 11.51 7.03 5.42
N ALA A 83 11.44 8.20 4.79
CA ALA A 83 10.21 8.97 4.62
C ALA A 83 9.12 8.11 3.97
N GLY A 84 8.00 7.95 4.63
CA GLY A 84 6.93 7.06 4.22
C GLY A 84 5.83 7.77 3.43
N GLU A 85 5.14 7.00 2.59
CA GLU A 85 3.94 7.43 1.89
C GLU A 85 3.00 6.24 1.66
N ILE A 86 1.70 6.53 1.51
CA ILE A 86 0.78 5.58 0.90
C ILE A 86 0.85 5.77 -0.62
N TYR A 87 1.15 4.70 -1.34
CA TYR A 87 1.30 4.67 -2.78
C TYR A 87 0.17 3.89 -3.45
N THR A 88 -0.74 4.65 -4.04
CA THR A 88 -2.03 4.13 -4.47
C THR A 88 -2.15 4.07 -5.99
N TYR A 89 -2.87 3.09 -6.49
CA TYR A 89 -3.42 3.07 -7.84
C TYR A 89 -4.92 3.18 -7.71
N LEU A 90 -5.45 4.41 -7.73
CA LEU A 90 -6.89 4.65 -7.65
C LEU A 90 -7.52 4.74 -9.06
N PRO A 91 -8.81 4.38 -9.19
CA PRO A 91 -9.60 4.58 -10.41
C PRO A 91 -9.53 6.02 -10.94
N LEU A 92 -9.26 6.18 -12.24
CA LEU A 92 -9.05 7.49 -12.86
C LEU A 92 -10.35 8.18 -13.31
N SER A 93 -11.42 7.42 -13.58
CA SER A 93 -12.70 7.99 -14.01
C SER A 93 -13.49 8.69 -12.88
N PHE A 94 -12.91 8.74 -11.67
CA PHE A 94 -13.52 9.35 -10.48
C PHE A 94 -12.73 10.58 -10.10
N ASP A 95 -13.23 11.76 -10.49
CA ASP A 95 -12.54 13.03 -10.24
C ASP A 95 -12.21 13.25 -8.75
N ALA A 96 -13.02 12.75 -7.81
CA ALA A 96 -12.72 12.90 -6.39
C ALA A 96 -11.43 12.17 -5.95
N ASN A 97 -10.95 11.17 -6.70
CA ASN A 97 -9.64 10.57 -6.43
C ASN A 97 -8.48 11.55 -6.71
N SER A 98 -8.71 12.61 -7.49
CA SER A 98 -7.73 13.68 -7.65
C SER A 98 -7.66 14.62 -6.44
N ASN A 99 -8.63 14.56 -5.51
CA ASN A 99 -8.58 15.37 -4.28
C ASN A 99 -7.34 15.03 -3.44
N PHE A 100 -6.85 13.79 -3.51
CA PHE A 100 -5.59 13.40 -2.89
C PHE A 100 -4.41 14.23 -3.35
N CYS A 101 -4.37 14.64 -4.61
CA CYS A 101 -3.26 15.41 -5.17
C CYS A 101 -3.12 16.79 -4.51
N SER A 102 -4.17 17.27 -3.81
CA SER A 102 -4.17 18.57 -3.14
C SER A 102 -3.77 18.48 -1.66
N ASN A 103 -3.61 17.28 -1.11
CA ASN A 103 -3.18 17.09 0.27
C ASN A 103 -1.68 17.36 0.42
N GLU A 104 -1.27 17.83 1.58
CA GLU A 104 0.15 18.02 1.91
C GLU A 104 0.93 16.71 1.71
N GLY A 105 2.13 16.82 1.13
CA GLY A 105 2.97 15.67 0.81
C GLY A 105 2.39 14.71 -0.24
N SER A 106 1.35 15.09 -0.99
CA SER A 106 0.74 14.18 -1.96
C SER A 106 1.06 14.58 -3.40
N GLU A 107 1.36 13.60 -4.25
CA GLU A 107 1.71 13.80 -5.66
C GLU A 107 0.99 12.78 -6.54
N CYS A 108 0.19 13.27 -7.48
CA CYS A 108 -0.44 12.43 -8.48
C CYS A 108 0.43 12.33 -9.72
N ASN A 109 0.98 11.14 -9.97
CA ASN A 109 1.72 10.86 -11.18
C ASN A 109 0.76 10.52 -12.34
N PRO A 110 0.98 10.99 -13.57
CA PRO A 110 0.12 10.64 -14.71
C PRO A 110 0.29 9.18 -15.16
N THR A 111 1.41 8.54 -14.84
CA THR A 111 1.79 7.19 -15.32
C THR A 111 1.79 6.15 -14.21
N TYR A 112 2.33 6.46 -13.04
CA TYR A 112 2.54 5.51 -11.93
C TYR A 112 1.54 5.71 -10.80
N GLY A 113 1.78 5.20 -9.59
CA GLY A 113 0.87 5.42 -8.45
C GLY A 113 0.82 6.88 -8.01
N THR A 114 -0.22 7.24 -7.28
CA THR A 114 -0.34 8.50 -6.53
C THR A 114 0.31 8.32 -5.17
N SER A 115 1.26 9.19 -4.84
CA SER A 115 1.86 9.30 -3.52
C SER A 115 0.93 10.13 -2.62
N VAL A 116 0.59 9.62 -1.44
CA VAL A 116 -0.29 10.27 -0.47
C VAL A 116 0.45 10.41 0.86
N GLY A 117 0.57 11.64 1.35
CA GLY A 117 1.18 11.93 2.65
C GLY A 117 2.68 11.60 2.73
N HIS A 118 3.43 11.83 1.66
CA HIS A 118 4.88 11.71 1.64
C HIS A 118 5.53 12.48 2.79
N GLY A 119 6.33 11.77 3.58
CA GLY A 119 7.05 12.34 4.72
C GLY A 119 6.15 12.61 5.93
N ALA A 120 4.87 12.26 5.89
CA ALA A 120 3.98 12.36 7.06
C ALA A 120 4.43 11.42 8.20
N PHE A 121 5.11 10.32 7.85
CA PHE A 121 5.78 9.39 8.74
C PHE A 121 7.14 9.00 8.19
N SER A 122 7.93 8.28 8.99
CA SER A 122 9.20 7.70 8.58
C SER A 122 9.40 6.34 9.23
N PHE A 123 9.91 5.37 8.47
CA PHE A 123 10.50 4.16 9.05
C PHE A 123 11.92 4.45 9.51
N LYS A 124 12.35 3.85 10.62
CA LYS A 124 13.71 4.01 11.13
C LYS A 124 14.46 2.68 11.13
N ALA A 125 15.71 2.73 10.71
CA ALA A 125 16.62 1.60 10.81
C ALA A 125 16.87 1.24 12.27
N GLY A 126 16.89 -0.05 12.60
CA GLY A 126 17.05 -0.53 13.97
C GLY A 126 15.81 -0.35 14.85
N GLU A 127 14.68 0.11 14.32
CA GLU A 127 13.41 0.24 15.04
C GLU A 127 12.29 -0.57 14.34
N GLY A 128 11.41 -1.12 15.17
CA GLY A 128 10.25 -1.87 14.71
C GLY A 128 9.02 -0.99 14.59
N THR A 129 8.29 -1.14 13.49
CA THR A 129 7.05 -0.41 13.23
C THR A 129 5.91 -1.41 13.05
N THR A 130 4.84 -1.26 13.84
CA THR A 130 3.58 -1.96 13.55
C THR A 130 2.76 -1.11 12.60
N VAL A 131 2.42 -1.68 11.45
CA VAL A 131 1.67 -1.04 10.38
C VAL A 131 0.25 -1.60 10.38
N SER A 132 -0.76 -0.74 10.52
CA SER A 132 -2.17 -1.09 10.36
C SER A 132 -2.80 -0.25 9.27
N GLU A 133 -3.13 -0.88 8.15
CA GLU A 133 -3.82 -0.25 7.02
C GLU A 133 -5.29 -0.70 6.98
N ARG A 134 -6.20 0.26 7.09
CA ARG A 134 -7.64 0.04 6.94
C ARG A 134 -8.12 0.61 5.62
N VAL A 135 -8.89 -0.19 4.88
CA VAL A 135 -9.58 0.23 3.66
C VAL A 135 -11.07 -0.05 3.80
N ARG A 136 -11.87 1.01 3.67
CA ARG A 136 -13.33 0.97 3.55
C ARG A 136 -13.75 1.36 2.14
N LEU A 137 -14.55 0.52 1.51
CA LEU A 137 -15.14 0.83 0.21
C LEU A 137 -16.22 1.88 0.34
N ASN A 138 -16.31 2.71 -0.69
CA ASN A 138 -17.40 3.65 -0.83
C ASN A 138 -18.73 2.93 -1.14
N ASP A 139 -19.82 3.60 -0.83
CA ASP A 139 -21.15 3.23 -1.29
C ASP A 139 -21.28 3.52 -2.80
N VAL A 140 -22.04 2.69 -3.51
CA VAL A 140 -22.22 2.85 -4.96
C VAL A 140 -22.79 4.24 -5.26
N GLY A 141 -22.01 5.04 -6.00
CA GLY A 141 -22.36 6.41 -6.38
C GLY A 141 -22.12 7.47 -5.29
N GLN A 142 -21.41 7.14 -4.20
CA GLN A 142 -21.04 8.07 -3.13
C GLN A 142 -19.52 8.19 -2.99
N GLU A 143 -19.03 9.37 -2.61
CA GLU A 143 -17.61 9.68 -2.39
C GLU A 143 -17.19 9.48 -0.92
N ASN A 144 -17.47 8.31 -0.37
CA ASN A 144 -17.29 8.02 1.06
C ASN A 144 -16.45 6.76 1.34
N GLY A 145 -15.54 6.40 0.43
CA GLY A 145 -14.53 5.38 0.71
C GLY A 145 -13.46 5.97 1.61
N GLU A 146 -12.79 5.13 2.39
CA GLU A 146 -11.79 5.56 3.37
C GLU A 146 -10.57 4.66 3.29
N LEU A 147 -9.42 5.29 3.39
CA LEU A 147 -8.12 4.69 3.57
C LEU A 147 -7.52 5.32 4.82
N GLU A 148 -7.11 4.47 5.74
CA GLU A 148 -6.53 4.89 7.00
C GLU A 148 -5.25 4.11 7.24
N LEU A 149 -4.18 4.83 7.58
CA LEU A 149 -2.92 4.24 7.97
C LEU A 149 -2.61 4.63 9.41
N LEU A 150 -2.40 3.63 10.25
CA LEU A 150 -1.96 3.75 11.62
C LEU A 150 -0.57 3.13 11.74
N LEU A 151 0.38 3.91 12.24
CA LEU A 151 1.71 3.43 12.58
C LEU A 151 1.88 3.52 14.08
N ALA A 152 2.02 2.36 14.72
CA ALA A 152 2.39 2.29 16.12
C ALA A 152 3.91 2.13 16.21
N GLU A 153 4.58 3.27 16.24
CA GLU A 153 5.79 3.44 17.04
C GLU A 153 5.33 4.03 18.39
N THR A 154 6.18 4.27 19.37
CA THR A 154 5.76 4.85 20.67
C THR A 154 4.96 6.18 20.58
N ALA A 155 4.79 6.77 19.39
CA ALA A 155 3.80 7.78 19.05
C ALA A 155 2.98 7.35 17.81
N SER A 156 1.65 7.29 17.96
CA SER A 156 0.70 6.93 16.90
C SER A 156 0.51 8.07 15.89
N LEU A 157 0.79 7.82 14.61
CA LEU A 157 0.31 8.67 13.51
C LEU A 157 -0.91 8.00 12.85
N ALA A 158 -1.98 8.76 12.64
CA ALA A 158 -3.14 8.34 11.85
C ALA A 158 -3.25 9.24 10.61
N LEU A 159 -3.04 8.67 9.42
CA LEU A 159 -3.28 9.36 8.14
C LEU A 159 -4.64 8.93 7.60
N TRP A 160 -5.50 9.90 7.29
CA TRP A 160 -6.85 9.68 6.78
C TRP A 160 -6.96 10.16 5.33
N ALA A 161 -7.57 9.33 4.50
CA ALA A 161 -7.69 9.53 3.08
C ALA A 161 -9.06 9.06 2.60
N SER A 162 -9.89 9.94 2.00
CA SER A 162 -11.20 9.54 1.47
C SER A 162 -11.15 9.33 -0.03
N PHE A 163 -11.46 8.14 -0.53
CA PHE A 163 -11.38 7.80 -1.95
C PHE A 163 -12.71 7.32 -2.54
N LEU A 164 -12.78 7.39 -3.86
CA LEU A 164 -13.83 6.82 -4.69
C LEU A 164 -13.36 5.55 -5.38
N GLY A 165 -14.02 4.42 -5.10
CA GLY A 165 -14.08 3.31 -6.06
C GLY A 165 -15.40 3.35 -6.81
N THR A 166 -15.49 2.83 -8.04
CA THR A 166 -16.71 2.06 -8.35
C THR A 166 -16.39 0.65 -8.05
N VAL A 167 -17.27 -0.07 -7.36
CA VAL A 167 -17.01 -1.49 -7.26
C VAL A 167 -18.23 -2.37 -7.09
N LYS A 168 -18.35 -3.32 -8.01
CA LYS A 168 -19.07 -4.57 -7.80
C LYS A 168 -18.09 -5.57 -7.15
N ARG A 169 -18.19 -5.69 -5.81
CA ARG A 169 -17.71 -6.78 -4.89
C ARG A 169 -16.21 -7.15 -4.75
N SER A 170 -15.85 -7.51 -3.51
CA SER A 170 -14.58 -8.05 -2.96
C SER A 170 -13.39 -7.13 -2.67
N VAL A 171 -12.97 -7.00 -1.39
CA VAL A 171 -11.61 -6.58 -0.98
C VAL A 171 -10.71 -7.82 -0.96
N ARG A 172 -9.47 -7.71 -1.43
CA ARG A 172 -8.51 -8.81 -1.32
C ARG A 172 -7.24 -8.24 -0.69
N PRO A 173 -6.84 -8.66 0.52
CA PRO A 173 -5.57 -8.25 1.07
C PRO A 173 -4.44 -8.81 0.20
N GLY A 174 -3.30 -8.13 0.17
CA GLY A 174 -2.03 -8.75 -0.22
C GLY A 174 -1.27 -8.06 -1.37
N GLY A 175 -0.18 -7.40 -1.05
CA GLY A 175 0.87 -7.25 -2.04
C GLY A 175 2.18 -7.00 -1.35
N LEU A 176 2.96 -8.05 -1.09
CA LEU A 176 4.39 -7.85 -0.83
C LEU A 176 4.99 -7.57 -2.20
N ASN A 177 5.59 -6.41 -2.36
CA ASN A 177 6.65 -6.23 -3.33
C ASN A 177 7.74 -5.59 -2.51
N ASP A 178 8.84 -6.27 -2.28
CA ASP A 178 10.08 -5.58 -1.99
C ASP A 178 10.81 -5.59 -3.33
N VAL A 179 10.55 -4.56 -4.13
CA VAL A 179 11.19 -4.38 -5.44
C VAL A 179 11.91 -3.07 -5.39
N VAL A 180 13.23 -3.19 -5.42
CA VAL A 180 14.11 -2.06 -5.62
C VAL A 180 13.96 -1.58 -7.07
N GLY A 181 13.83 -0.27 -7.26
CA GLY A 181 13.30 0.39 -8.47
C GLY A 181 13.94 0.04 -9.82
N SER A 182 13.41 0.66 -10.88
CA SER A 182 13.61 0.23 -12.27
C SER A 182 14.84 0.79 -13.01
N THR A 183 15.63 1.68 -12.41
CA THR A 183 16.85 2.23 -13.03
C THR A 183 18.08 2.09 -12.12
N SER A 184 19.28 2.27 -12.66
CA SER A 184 20.58 1.97 -12.01
C SER A 184 20.81 2.61 -10.65
N ASP A 185 20.10 3.69 -10.33
CA ASP A 185 20.32 4.47 -9.10
C ASP A 185 19.35 4.10 -7.97
N TRP A 186 18.42 3.19 -8.24
CA TRP A 186 17.42 2.71 -7.29
C TRP A 186 17.85 1.52 -6.46
N PRO A 187 18.68 0.55 -6.96
CA PRO A 187 19.15 -0.61 -6.21
C PRO A 187 19.59 -0.29 -4.79
N SER A 188 19.51 -1.32 -3.95
CA SER A 188 19.98 -1.24 -2.58
C SER A 188 21.47 -0.87 -2.62
N PRO A 189 21.91 0.14 -1.85
CA PRO A 189 23.30 0.59 -1.87
C PRO A 189 24.25 -0.45 -1.27
N GLN A 190 23.70 -1.35 -0.45
CA GLN A 190 24.40 -2.45 0.20
C GLN A 190 23.52 -3.69 0.32
N ASP A 191 24.11 -4.83 0.66
CA ASP A 191 23.34 -5.99 1.12
C ASP A 191 22.73 -5.64 2.47
N GLN A 192 21.40 -5.69 2.55
CA GLN A 192 20.68 -5.35 3.77
C GLN A 192 19.36 -6.11 3.89
N SER A 193 18.87 -6.23 5.12
CA SER A 193 17.69 -7.03 5.46
C SER A 193 16.56 -6.20 6.06
N SER A 194 15.35 -6.51 5.62
CA SER A 194 14.09 -6.11 6.24
C SER A 194 13.35 -7.37 6.70
N TYR A 195 12.68 -7.28 7.84
CA TYR A 195 11.99 -8.39 8.49
C TYR A 195 10.52 -8.06 8.64
N PHE A 196 9.66 -9.02 8.29
CA PHE A 196 8.22 -8.86 8.36
C PHE A 196 7.61 -10.01 9.18
N SER A 197 6.72 -9.68 10.13
CA SER A 197 6.06 -10.66 11.01
C SER A 197 4.65 -10.21 11.38
N ASP A 198 3.97 -11.04 12.19
CA ASP A 198 2.71 -10.71 12.85
C ASP A 198 1.58 -10.28 11.90
N PHE A 199 1.56 -10.88 10.71
CA PHE A 199 0.53 -10.63 9.71
C PHE A 199 -0.85 -10.99 10.24
N SER A 200 -1.77 -10.04 10.18
CA SER A 200 -3.17 -10.28 10.50
C SER A 200 -4.09 -9.51 9.56
N VAL A 201 -5.30 -10.03 9.37
CA VAL A 201 -6.33 -9.35 8.60
C VAL A 201 -7.69 -9.62 9.22
N VAL A 202 -8.52 -8.58 9.26
CA VAL A 202 -9.88 -8.64 9.79
C VAL A 202 -10.85 -7.94 8.87
N ILE A 203 -12.08 -8.45 8.80
CA ILE A 203 -13.22 -7.77 8.18
C ILE A 203 -14.01 -7.09 9.30
N THR A 204 -14.03 -5.76 9.30
CA THR A 204 -14.76 -4.94 10.28
C THR A 204 -16.15 -4.55 9.76
N GLN A 205 -16.38 -4.63 8.45
CA GLN A 205 -17.70 -4.43 7.83
C GLN A 205 -17.87 -5.32 6.58
N GLY A 206 -19.00 -6.01 6.47
CA GLY A 206 -19.41 -6.75 5.26
C GLY A 206 -20.08 -5.87 4.20
N LEU A 207 -20.11 -6.35 2.95
CA LEU A 207 -20.79 -5.73 1.79
C LEU A 207 -22.31 -5.63 1.92
#